data_AF-A0A397V6Q7-F1
#
_entry.id   AF-A0A397V6Q7-F1
#
_cell.length_a   1.000
_cell.length_b   1.000
_cell.length_c   1.000
_cell.angle_alpha   90.00
_cell.angle_beta   90.00
_cell.angle_gamma   90.00
#
_symmetry.space_group_name_H-M   'P 1'
#
loop_
_entity.id
_entity.type
_entity.pdbx_description
1 polymer ?
#
loop_
_entity_poly.entity_id
_entity_poly.type
_entity_poly.pdbx_seq_one_letter_code
_entity_poly.pdbx_strand_id
1 'polypeptide(L)'
;MDEKFDVSGTLTQLNITKVKSFLEFKYMDLSYFFIGTYDSTFNELYKAGDPFPVSANSPTLQLPDSYYIGVIVRDPINLLNVYGCALANVTGSSKKSFNFKFL
;
A
#
# COMPACT_ATOMS: atom_id res chain seq x y z
N MET A 1 -15.40 -10.59 -4.87
CA MET A 1 -15.10 -10.20 -3.49
C MET A 1 -13.91 -9.28 -3.54
N ASP A 2 -13.84 -8.28 -2.68
CA ASP A 2 -12.68 -7.39 -2.59
C ASP A 2 -11.80 -7.85 -1.42
N GLU A 3 -10.49 -7.75 -1.59
CA GLU A 3 -9.54 -7.95 -0.49
C GLU A 3 -9.44 -6.65 0.31
N LYS A 4 -9.51 -6.75 1.64
CA LYS A 4 -9.42 -5.60 2.54
C LYS A 4 -8.04 -5.55 3.20
N PHE A 5 -7.42 -4.38 3.15
CA PHE A 5 -6.10 -4.11 3.72
C PHE A 5 -6.22 -3.04 4.80
N ASP A 6 -5.61 -3.28 5.96
CA ASP A 6 -5.50 -2.31 7.04
C ASP A 6 -4.05 -1.82 7.11
N VAL A 7 -3.84 -0.57 6.71
CA VAL A 7 -2.54 0.06 6.56
C VAL A 7 -2.38 1.13 7.62
N SER A 8 -1.23 1.14 8.29
CA SER A 8 -0.94 2.18 9.27
C SER A 8 0.52 2.58 9.28
N GLY A 9 0.86 3.72 9.84
CA GLY A 9 2.26 4.08 10.01
C GLY A 9 2.42 5.53 10.40
N THR A 10 3.68 5.93 10.53
CA THR A 10 4.07 7.33 10.72
C THR A 10 5.00 7.70 9.59
N LEU A 11 4.74 8.82 8.90
CA LEU A 11 5.67 9.36 7.92
C LEU A 11 6.40 10.54 8.54
N THR A 12 7.72 10.55 8.50
CA THR A 12 8.51 11.57 9.21
C THR A 12 8.83 12.80 8.36
N GLN A 13 8.76 12.67 7.03
CA GLN A 13 9.26 13.71 6.13
C GLN A 13 8.15 14.53 5.45
N LEU A 14 7.02 13.91 5.10
CA LEU A 14 6.01 14.52 4.25
C LEU A 14 4.60 14.25 4.80
N ASN A 15 3.73 15.24 4.62
CA ASN A 15 2.31 15.12 4.97
C ASN A 15 1.60 14.25 3.93
N ILE A 16 0.68 13.40 4.38
CA ILE A 16 -0.32 12.79 3.52
C ILE A 16 -1.42 13.82 3.31
N THR A 17 -1.66 14.19 2.06
CA THR A 17 -2.68 15.19 1.71
C THR A 17 -3.94 14.52 1.18
N LYS A 18 -5.10 14.93 1.71
CA LYS A 18 -6.41 14.46 1.28
C LYS A 18 -6.58 14.57 -0.23
N VAL A 19 -7.06 13.49 -0.87
CA VAL A 19 -7.40 13.37 -2.31
C VAL A 19 -6.20 13.52 -3.27
N LYS A 20 -5.05 13.98 -2.80
CA LYS A 20 -3.81 14.07 -3.59
C LYS A 20 -2.95 12.85 -3.33
N SER A 21 -2.49 12.66 -2.10
CA SER A 21 -1.70 11.48 -1.75
C SER A 21 -2.53 10.22 -1.95
N PHE A 22 -1.87 9.14 -2.38
CA PHE A 22 -2.51 7.86 -2.59
C PHE A 22 -1.63 6.71 -2.13
N LEU A 23 -2.30 5.60 -1.88
CA LEU A 23 -1.79 4.33 -1.42
C LEU A 23 -1.78 3.37 -2.60
N GLU A 24 -0.60 3.02 -3.08
CA GLU A 24 -0.42 2.06 -4.16
C GLU A 24 -0.13 0.67 -3.58
N PHE A 25 -0.87 -0.34 -4.03
CA PHE A 25 -0.64 -1.74 -3.79
C PHE A 25 -0.04 -2.37 -5.04
N LYS A 26 1.24 -2.75 -4.99
CA LYS A 26 1.97 -3.33 -6.11
C LYS A 26 2.19 -4.82 -5.89
N TYR A 27 1.69 -5.65 -6.81
CA TYR A 27 1.82 -7.10 -6.76
C TYR A 27 2.88 -7.58 -7.73
N MET A 28 3.77 -8.45 -7.27
CA MET A 28 4.86 -9.00 -8.07
C MET A 28 4.99 -10.50 -7.81
N ASP A 29 5.42 -11.27 -8.81
CA ASP A 29 5.76 -12.68 -8.60
C ASP A 29 7.10 -12.82 -7.85
N LEU A 30 7.52 -14.05 -7.56
CA LEU A 30 8.78 -14.32 -6.86
C LEU A 30 10.04 -13.93 -7.66
N SER A 31 9.91 -13.71 -8.97
CA SER A 31 10.96 -13.18 -9.85
C SER A 31 10.94 -11.65 -9.96
N TYR A 32 10.12 -10.98 -9.13
CA TYR A 32 9.85 -9.53 -9.17
C TYR A 32 9.19 -9.06 -10.47
N PHE A 33 8.60 -9.96 -11.25
CA PHE A 33 7.79 -9.58 -12.40
C PHE A 33 6.49 -8.94 -11.94
N PHE A 34 6.14 -7.80 -12.54
CA PHE A 34 4.94 -7.05 -12.18
C PHE A 34 3.68 -7.79 -12.61
N ILE A 35 2.77 -8.04 -11.66
CA ILE A 35 1.49 -8.69 -11.92
C ILE A 35 0.39 -7.66 -12.06
N GLY A 36 0.37 -6.67 -11.17
CA GLY A 36 -0.69 -5.66 -11.15
C GLY A 36 -0.48 -4.60 -10.08
N THR A 37 -1.24 -3.51 -10.20
CA THR A 37 -1.26 -2.43 -9.23
C THR A 37 -2.69 -2.02 -8.92
N TYR A 38 -2.92 -1.51 -7.72
CA TYR A 38 -4.18 -0.91 -7.31
C TYR A 38 -3.89 0.34 -6.48
N ASP A 39 -4.56 1.44 -6.81
CA ASP A 39 -4.42 2.71 -6.11
C ASP A 39 -5.67 3.03 -5.29
N SER A 40 -5.45 3.52 -4.06
CA SER A 40 -6.50 4.03 -3.19
C SER A 40 -6.15 5.44 -2.71
N THR A 41 -7.11 6.36 -2.69
CA THR A 41 -6.87 7.74 -2.26
C THR A 41 -7.03 7.90 -0.76
N PHE A 42 -6.23 8.79 -0.16
CA PHE A 42 -6.44 9.17 1.24
C PHE A 42 -7.60 10.17 1.36
N ASN A 43 -8.54 9.88 2.27
CA ASN A 43 -9.71 10.73 2.52
C ASN A 43 -9.49 11.79 3.61
N GLU A 44 -8.34 11.72 4.29
CA GLU A 44 -7.95 12.58 5.38
C GLU A 44 -6.54 13.14 5.15
N LEU A 45 -6.22 14.23 5.86
CA LEU A 45 -4.89 14.82 5.91
C LEU A 45 -4.18 14.26 7.14
N TYR A 46 -2.97 13.74 6.98
CA TYR A 46 -2.10 13.33 8.08
C TYR A 46 -0.80 14.12 8.01
N LYS A 47 -0.42 14.78 9.10
CA LYS A 47 0.83 15.55 9.13
C LYS A 47 2.02 14.60 9.31
N ALA A 48 3.18 15.03 8.84
CA ALA A 48 4.43 14.36 9.14
C ALA A 48 4.62 14.28 10.67
N GLY A 49 4.99 13.09 11.15
CA GLY A 49 5.12 12.76 12.57
C GLY A 49 3.85 12.21 13.21
N ASP A 50 2.67 12.42 12.61
CA ASP A 50 1.42 11.86 13.11
C ASP A 50 1.19 10.45 12.55
N PRO A 51 0.63 9.52 13.36
CA PRO A 51 0.23 8.22 12.87
C PRO A 51 -1.00 8.34 11.95
N PHE A 52 -1.01 7.59 10.86
CA PHE A 52 -2.16 7.45 9.97
C PHE A 52 -2.70 6.00 10.00
N PRO A 53 -4.02 5.81 10.11
CA PRO A 53 -4.69 4.55 9.81
C PRO A 53 -5.55 4.65 8.54
N VAL A 54 -5.44 3.68 7.63
CA VAL A 54 -6.29 3.59 6.43
C VAL A 54 -6.72 2.14 6.21
N SER A 55 -8.00 1.95 5.92
CA SER A 55 -8.48 0.71 5.31
C SER A 55 -8.70 0.93 3.82
N ALA A 56 -8.16 0.05 2.98
CA ALA A 56 -8.35 0.06 1.53
C ALA A 56 -8.93 -1.28 1.05
N ASN A 57 -9.76 -1.22 0.02
CA ASN A 57 -10.29 -2.41 -0.65
C ASN A 57 -9.62 -2.54 -2.01
N SER A 58 -8.99 -3.67 -2.30
CA SER A 58 -8.46 -3.98 -3.64
C SER A 58 -9.42 -4.95 -4.33
N PRO A 59 -9.61 -4.83 -5.66
CA PRO A 59 -10.20 -5.94 -6.40
C PRO A 59 -9.38 -7.21 -6.17
N THR A 60 -10.05 -8.35 -6.07
CA THR A 60 -9.35 -9.65 -6.00
C THR A 60 -8.65 -9.90 -7.33
N LEU A 61 -7.32 -9.96 -7.29
CA LEU A 61 -6.48 -10.35 -8.42
C LEU A 61 -6.25 -11.86 -8.40
N GLN A 62 -6.13 -12.48 -9.58
CA GLN A 62 -5.62 -13.85 -9.68
C GLN A 62 -4.12 -13.80 -9.43
N LEU A 63 -3.73 -14.08 -8.19
CA LEU A 63 -2.35 -14.08 -7.74
C LEU A 63 -1.86 -15.54 -7.61
N PRO A 64 -0.58 -15.81 -7.89
CA PRO A 64 0.00 -17.12 -7.65
C PRO A 64 -0.01 -17.47 -6.15
N ASP A 65 0.23 -18.73 -5.81
CA ASP A 65 0.28 -19.22 -4.42
C ASP A 65 1.35 -18.53 -3.56
N SER A 66 2.33 -17.90 -4.20
CA SER A 66 3.32 -17.06 -3.54
C SER A 66 3.69 -15.85 -4.38
N TYR A 67 3.67 -14.68 -3.76
CA TYR A 67 3.89 -13.38 -4.43
C TYR A 67 4.41 -12.35 -3.43
N TYR A 68 5.00 -11.28 -3.96
CA TYR A 68 5.30 -10.08 -3.17
C TYR A 68 4.20 -9.05 -3.31
N ILE A 69 3.88 -8.37 -2.22
CA ILE A 69 3.05 -7.18 -2.20
C ILE A 69 3.82 -6.01 -1.60
N GLY A 70 3.95 -4.94 -2.37
CA GLY A 70 4.46 -3.66 -1.91
C GLY A 70 3.30 -2.70 -1.65
N VAL A 71 3.36 -1.96 -0.55
CA VAL A 71 2.43 -0.88 -0.24
C VAL A 71 3.22 0.42 -0.14
N ILE A 72 2.81 1.38 -0.95
CA ILE A 72 3.56 2.61 -1.19
C ILE A 72 2.65 3.80 -0.91
N VAL A 73 3.10 4.74 -0.10
CA VAL A 73 2.49 6.06 0.01
C VAL A 73 3.25 7.01 -0.92
N ARG A 74 2.59 7.66 -1.86
CA ARG A 74 3.25 8.58 -2.81
C ARG A 74 2.38 9.75 -3.26
N ASP A 75 3.02 10.71 -3.91
CA ASP A 75 2.41 11.91 -4.51
C ASP A 75 1.95 11.66 -5.97
N PRO A 76 0.79 12.21 -6.40
CA PRO A 76 0.27 12.05 -7.77
C PRO A 76 0.95 12.95 -8.80
N ILE A 77 1.58 14.04 -8.38
CA ILE A 77 2.24 15.03 -9.24
C ILE A 77 3.66 14.55 -9.57
N ASN A 78 4.35 13.95 -8.60
CA ASN A 78 5.66 13.35 -8.82
C ASN A 78 5.65 11.89 -8.35
N LEU A 79 5.40 10.98 -9.27
CA LEU A 79 5.36 9.54 -9.01
C LEU A 79 6.70 8.97 -8.51
N LEU A 80 7.81 9.71 -8.63
CA LEU A 80 9.10 9.37 -8.05
C LEU A 80 9.20 9.74 -6.56
N ASN A 81 8.33 10.61 -6.05
CA ASN A 81 8.27 10.97 -4.63
C ASN A 81 7.49 9.90 -3.85
N VAL A 82 8.21 8.84 -3.50
CA VAL A 82 7.75 7.83 -2.56
C VAL A 82 7.94 8.35 -1.13
N TYR A 83 6.85 8.47 -0.39
CA TYR A 83 6.87 8.94 1.01
C TYR A 83 7.20 7.80 1.97
N GLY A 84 6.82 6.58 1.61
CA GLY A 84 7.14 5.37 2.34
C GLY A 84 6.82 4.14 1.50
N CYS A 85 7.55 3.05 1.74
CA CYS A 85 7.30 1.75 1.12
C CYS A 85 7.41 0.64 2.18
N ALA A 86 6.47 -0.31 2.16
CA ALA A 86 6.53 -1.53 2.94
C ALA A 86 6.33 -2.73 2.01
N LEU A 87 7.15 -3.76 2.15
CA LEU A 87 7.13 -4.95 1.29
C LEU A 87 6.87 -6.19 2.13
N ALA A 88 5.97 -7.07 1.66
CA ALA A 88 5.70 -8.35 2.28
C ALA A 88 5.78 -9.49 1.25
N ASN A 89 6.30 -10.63 1.68
CA ASN A 89 6.20 -11.90 0.96
C ASN A 89 4.95 -12.64 1.45
N VAL A 90 4.08 -13.02 0.53
CA VAL A 90 2.86 -13.76 0.80
C VAL A 90 3.07 -15.18 0.34
N THR A 91 2.88 -16.14 1.25
CA THR A 91 2.96 -17.57 0.94
C THR A 91 1.71 -18.27 1.48
N GLY A 92 1.08 -19.11 0.65
CA GLY A 92 -0.10 -19.90 1.03
C GLY A 92 -1.43 -19.14 0.97
N SER A 93 -2.53 -19.91 1.00
CA SER A 93 -3.90 -19.44 0.71
C SER A 93 -4.66 -18.81 1.89
N SER A 94 -4.00 -18.47 2.99
CA SER A 94 -4.66 -18.01 4.22
C SER A 94 -5.09 -16.54 4.16
N LYS A 95 -6.15 -16.20 4.94
CA LYS A 95 -6.72 -14.84 5.09
C LYS A 95 -5.65 -13.75 5.11
N LYS A 96 -5.72 -12.89 4.11
CA LYS A 96 -4.78 -11.82 3.81
C LYS A 96 -5.07 -10.57 4.65
N SER A 97 -4.79 -10.63 5.95
CA SER A 97 -4.74 -9.42 6.78
C SER A 97 -3.30 -8.93 6.83
N PHE A 98 -2.97 -7.99 5.97
CA PHE A 98 -1.65 -7.35 6.00
C PHE A 98 -1.71 -6.11 6.87
N ASN A 99 -0.81 -6.04 7.85
CA ASN A 99 -0.53 -4.82 8.58
C ASN A 99 0.81 -4.27 8.07
N PHE A 100 0.73 -3.25 7.23
CA PHE A 100 1.92 -2.52 6.81
C PHE A 100 2.17 -1.43 7.85
N LYS A 101 3.44 -1.29 8.27
CA LYS A 101 3.92 -0.24 9.17
C LYS A 101 5.04 0.53 8.51
N PHE A 102 4.82 1.83 8.35
CA PHE A 102 5.84 2.79 7.95
C PHE A 102 6.44 3.41 9.21
N LEU A 103 7.76 3.50 9.26
CA LEU A 103 8.55 4.12 10.35
C LEU A 103 8.93 5.56 10.00
#